data_AF-A0A5J4RA96-F1
#
_entry.id   AF-A0A5J4RA96-F1
#
_cell.length_a   1.000
_cell.length_b   1.000
_cell.length_c   1.000
_cell.angle_alpha   90.00
_cell.angle_beta   90.00
_cell.angle_gamma   90.00
#
_symmetry.space_group_name_H-M   'P 1'
#
loop_
_entity.id
_entity.type
_entity.pdbx_description
1 polymer ?
#
loop_
_entity_poly.entity_id
_entity_poly.type
_entity_poly.pdbx_seq_one_letter_code
_entity_poly.pdbx_strand_id
1 'polypeptide(L)' 'YDLVNWTDWDGDDLIAPSEPYDEVYAHKPYVIKHDGVVYHFYCAVDKNNRRCIAVATSKDLSSLKLK' A
#
# COMPACT_ATOMS: atom_id res chain seq x y z
N TYR A 1 15.60 6.46 18.10
CA TYR A 1 16.11 6.32 16.73
C TYR A 1 17.00 7.51 16.43
N ASP A 2 18.16 7.27 15.82
CA ASP A 2 19.18 8.27 15.51
C ASP A 2 19.17 8.72 14.03
N LEU A 3 18.25 8.16 13.22
CA LEU A 3 18.13 8.38 11.78
C LEU A 3 19.33 7.88 10.95
N VAL A 4 20.28 7.16 11.56
CA VAL A 4 21.51 6.65 10.92
C VAL A 4 21.54 5.13 10.94
N ASN A 5 21.25 4.52 12.09
CA ASN A 5 21.25 3.07 12.27
C ASN A 5 19.81 2.56 12.15
N TRP A 6 19.54 1.85 11.05
CA TRP A 6 18.23 1.29 10.74
C TRP A 6 18.25 -0.21 10.98
N THR A 7 17.22 -0.71 11.65
CA THR A 7 16.93 -2.15 11.73
C THR A 7 15.84 -2.43 10.72
N ASP A 8 16.15 -3.31 9.76
CA ASP A 8 15.19 -3.69 8.74
C ASP A 8 14.10 -4.61 9.32
N TRP A 9 12.92 -4.59 8.70
CA TRP A 9 11.83 -5.49 9.07
C TRP A 9 12.13 -6.91 8.58
N ASP A 10 11.91 -7.93 9.44
CA ASP A 10 12.22 -9.34 9.15
C ASP A 10 10.99 -10.21 8.87
N GLY A 11 9.79 -9.62 8.87
CA GLY A 11 8.53 -10.29 8.52
C GLY A 11 8.11 -10.06 7.07
N ASP A 12 6.83 -10.30 6.80
CA ASP A 12 6.25 -10.14 5.45
C ASP A 12 6.27 -8.68 4.97
N ASP A 13 6.32 -8.51 3.65
CA ASP A 13 6.20 -7.21 2.99
C ASP A 13 4.89 -6.52 3.40
N LEU A 14 4.96 -5.20 3.66
CA LEU A 14 3.77 -4.42 4.00
C LEU A 14 2.74 -4.39 2.84
N ILE A 15 3.24 -4.40 1.60
CA ILE A 15 2.47 -4.43 0.35
C ILE A 15 3.27 -5.24 -0.67
N ALA A 16 2.62 -6.19 -1.33
CA ALA A 16 3.16 -6.97 -2.43
C ALA A 16 2.08 -7.12 -3.53
N PRO A 17 2.45 -7.40 -4.78
CA PRO A 17 1.49 -7.69 -5.85
C PRO A 17 0.52 -8.80 -5.44
N SER A 18 -0.78 -8.52 -5.51
CA SER A 18 -1.83 -9.47 -5.11
C SER A 18 -3.10 -9.36 -5.95
N GLU A 19 -3.26 -8.28 -6.73
CA GLU A 19 -4.45 -7.97 -7.50
C GLU A 19 -4.12 -7.76 -8.98
N PRO A 20 -5.07 -7.93 -9.92
CA PRO A 20 -4.81 -7.76 -11.35
C PRO A 20 -4.26 -6.37 -11.74
N TYR A 21 -4.57 -5.33 -10.96
CA TYR A 21 -4.14 -3.96 -11.23
C TYR A 21 -2.73 -3.66 -10.71
N ASP A 22 -2.16 -4.49 -9.83
CA ASP A 22 -0.81 -4.33 -9.27
C ASP A 22 0.12 -5.54 -9.49
N GLU A 23 -0.31 -6.49 -10.33
CA GLU A 23 0.32 -7.79 -10.56
C GLU A 23 1.82 -7.75 -10.89
N VAL A 24 2.32 -6.66 -11.48
CA VAL A 24 3.76 -6.50 -11.79
C VAL A 24 4.49 -5.81 -10.65
N TYR A 25 3.97 -4.69 -10.15
CA TYR A 25 4.60 -3.94 -9.06
C TYR A 25 3.56 -3.29 -8.14
N ALA A 26 3.80 -3.40 -6.83
CA ALA A 26 3.11 -2.67 -5.77
C ALA A 26 4.17 -2.00 -4.88
N HIS A 27 4.42 -0.69 -5.06
CA HIS A 27 5.64 -0.02 -4.54
C HIS A 27 5.46 1.49 -4.36
N LYS A 28 6.48 2.17 -3.80
CA LYS A 28 6.53 3.63 -3.54
C LYS A 28 5.50 4.08 -2.50
N PRO A 29 5.76 3.81 -1.21
CA PRO A 29 4.80 4.02 -0.14
C PRO A 29 4.58 5.50 0.19
N TYR A 30 3.33 5.86 0.49
CA TYR A 30 2.95 7.04 1.26
C TYR A 30 1.88 6.66 2.27
N VAL A 31 2.15 6.83 3.57
CA VAL A 31 1.32 6.29 4.65
C VAL A 31 0.68 7.40 5.47
N ILE A 32 -0.64 7.31 5.66
CA ILE A 32 -1.43 8.24 6.47
C ILE A 32 -2.17 7.44 7.55
N LYS A 33 -2.20 7.96 8.77
CA LYS A 33 -3.11 7.48 9.83
C LYS A 33 -4.12 8.57 10.16
N HIS A 34 -5.40 8.28 9.98
CA HIS A 34 -6.49 9.21 10.25
C HIS A 34 -7.69 8.45 10.84
N ASP A 35 -8.32 9.01 11.88
CA ASP A 35 -9.49 8.45 12.55
C ASP A 35 -9.38 6.95 12.91
N GLY A 36 -8.19 6.53 13.33
CA GLY A 36 -7.92 5.15 13.73
C GLY A 36 -7.83 4.15 12.57
N VAL A 37 -7.65 4.62 11.33
CA VAL A 37 -7.40 3.81 10.14
C VAL A 37 -6.06 4.20 9.52
N VAL A 38 -5.27 3.20 9.11
CA VAL A 38 -4.06 3.40 8.31
C VAL A 38 -4.43 3.26 6.83
N TYR A 39 -3.98 4.21 6.03
CA TYR A 39 -4.09 4.24 4.57
C TYR A 39 -2.68 4.18 3.99
N HIS A 40 -2.38 3.10 3.27
CA HIS A 40 -1.11 2.91 2.58
C HIS A 40 -1.34 3.14 1.09
N PHE A 41 -1.00 4.35 0.62
CA PHE A 41 -1.03 4.68 -0.80
C PHE A 41 0.23 4.16 -1.48
N TYR A 42 0.07 3.56 -2.65
CA TYR A 42 1.17 2.99 -3.40
C TYR A 42 0.93 3.09 -4.91
N CYS A 43 2.00 2.89 -5.67
CA CYS A 43 1.96 2.79 -7.11
C CYS A 43 1.76 1.34 -7.53
N ALA A 44 0.62 1.08 -8.18
CA ALA A 44 0.25 -0.20 -8.75
C ALA A 44 0.58 -0.25 -10.25
N VAL A 45 1.08 -1.40 -10.71
CA VAL A 45 1.42 -1.64 -12.12
C VAL A 45 0.87 -2.99 -12.58
N ASP A 46 0.04 -2.97 -13.62
CA ASP A 46 -0.53 -4.19 -14.21
C ASP A 46 0.41 -4.81 -15.27
N LYS A 47 0.06 -6.01 -15.76
CA LYS A 47 0.80 -6.71 -16.84
C LYS A 47 0.86 -5.95 -18.17
N ASN A 48 -0.04 -4.99 -18.39
CA ASN A 48 -0.05 -4.14 -19.58
C ASN A 48 0.76 -2.86 -19.36
N ASN A 49 1.54 -2.79 -18.27
CA ASN A 49 2.35 -1.64 -17.86
C ASN A 49 1.52 -0.37 -17.62
N ARG A 50 0.22 -0.51 -17.29
CA ARG A 50 -0.62 0.59 -16.83
C ARG A 50 -0.26 0.91 -15.40
N ARG A 51 -0.28 2.21 -15.06
CA ARG A 51 0.16 2.69 -13.75
C ARG A 51 -0.91 3.57 -13.12
N CYS A 52 -1.22 3.29 -11.85
CA CYS A 52 -2.15 4.09 -11.07
C CYS A 52 -1.68 4.23 -9.61
N ILE A 53 -2.42 5.03 -8.85
CA ILE A 53 -2.31 5.09 -7.39
C ILE A 53 -3.40 4.18 -6.82
N ALA A 54 -3.00 3.25 -5.97
CA ALA A 54 -3.89 2.35 -5.24
C ALA A 54 -3.77 2.59 -3.73
N VAL A 55 -4.68 1.99 -2.95
CA VAL A 55 -4.72 2.15 -1.48
C VAL A 55 -5.06 0.84 -0.79
N ALA A 56 -4.28 0.49 0.24
CA ALA A 56 -4.60 -0.56 1.19
C ALA A 56 -4.95 0.07 2.55
N THR A 57 -5.87 -0.55 3.29
CA THR A 57 -6.37 -0.03 4.56
C THR A 57 -6.29 -1.05 5.68
N SER A 58 -5.98 -0.60 6.91
CA SER A 58 -5.90 -1.49 8.09
C SER A 58 -7.25 -2.05 8.56
N LYS A 59 -8.35 -1.60 7.98
CA LYS A 59 -9.71 -2.09 8.18
C LYS A 59 -10.36 -2.22 6.81
N ASP A 60 -11.27 -3.18 6.63
CA ASP A 60 -12.04 -3.29 5.39
C ASP A 60 -13.00 -2.10 5.27
N LEU A 61 -12.79 -1.27 4.25
CA LEU A 61 -13.62 -0.11 3.91
C LEU A 61 -14.47 -0.34 2.65
N SER A 62 -14.43 -1.53 2.04
CA SER A 62 -15.12 -1.83 0.78
C SER A 62 -16.64 -1.69 0.86
N SER A 63 -17.21 -1.82 2.06
CA SER A 63 -18.64 -1.62 2.32
C SER A 63 -19.07 -0.15 2.36
N LEU A 64 -18.12 0.80 2.40
CA LEU A 64 -18.41 2.22 2.34
C LEU A 64 -18.79 2.59 0.90
N LYS A 65 -20.09 2.63 0.64
CA LYS A 65 -20.60 3.19 -0.61
C LYS A 65 -20.22 4.67 -0.68
N LEU A 66 -19.56 5.06 -1.78
CA LEU A 66 -19.53 6.44 -2.22
C LEU A 66 -20.99 6.92 -2.30
N LYS A 67 -21.31 7.96 -1.52
CA LYS A 67 -22.60 8.66 -1.63
C LYS A 67 -22.65 9.46 -2.92
#